data_AF-A0A8J4U9T2-F1
#
_entry.id   AF-A0A8J4U9T2-F1
#
_cell.length_a   1.000
_cell.length_b   1.000
_cell.length_c   1.000
_cell.angle_alpha   90.00
_cell.angle_beta   90.00
_cell.angle_gamma   90.00
#
_symmetry.space_group_name_H-M   'P 1'
#
loop_
_entity.id
_entity.type
_entity.pdbx_description
1 polymer ?
#
loop_
_entity_poly.entity_id
_entity_poly.type
_entity_poly.pdbx_seq_one_letter_code
_entity_poly.pdbx_strand_id
1 'polypeptide(L)'
;MRQTLLIGVVFATLLHPTRQQCNTARESECENAEFIPGSDLAGEGFDITTMTRKGAFVIDMSIWLRKDKTCTLCKNTNMGGKEQKLPVSVLDWRPQTCNMKLSSSVYPSSEDLINSSISSIENSWKSDLPFEVQGSVMLAGSHSKLAEYSMKKTKKDKFSFATHSVSCGYYRYRVRSSPVLHPELLKELKSLPKCYAKPTKQKYFDLIDKFGTHYFRQVTLGGEVRSVTSIKECRASLQGLSVDEVKMCLDIEATPRKGPRVDQKNEANHCNHLKKNVLNKKSFAYSFND
;
A
#
# COMPACT_ATOMS: atom_id res chain seq x y z
N MET A 1 6.64 -5.46 -65.29
CA MET A 1 5.53 -4.90 -64.49
C MET A 1 5.98 -4.87 -63.03
N ARG A 2 5.80 -3.72 -62.38
CA ARG A 2 6.45 -3.32 -61.12
C ARG A 2 5.95 -4.12 -59.91
N GLN A 3 6.89 -4.71 -59.16
CA GLN A 3 6.66 -5.18 -57.78
C GLN A 3 6.55 -3.95 -56.87
N THR A 4 5.42 -3.81 -56.18
CA THR A 4 5.16 -2.77 -55.19
C THR A 4 5.59 -3.28 -53.82
N LEU A 5 6.65 -2.68 -53.28
CA LEU A 5 7.16 -2.91 -51.93
C LEU A 5 6.26 -2.15 -50.94
N LEU A 6 5.48 -2.88 -50.13
CA LEU A 6 4.71 -2.29 -49.03
C LEU A 6 5.65 -2.00 -47.86
N ILE A 7 6.07 -0.75 -47.74
CA ILE A 7 6.80 -0.25 -46.57
C ILE A 7 5.78 -0.05 -45.44
N GLY A 8 5.75 -0.99 -44.49
CA GLY A 8 4.99 -0.86 -43.26
C GLY A 8 5.57 0.26 -42.39
N VAL A 9 4.82 1.34 -42.23
CA VAL A 9 5.14 2.40 -41.27
C VAL A 9 4.87 1.86 -39.88
N VAL A 10 5.93 1.53 -39.14
CA VAL A 10 5.85 1.27 -37.70
C VAL A 10 5.55 2.61 -37.03
N PHE A 11 4.28 2.84 -36.66
CA PHE A 11 3.94 3.89 -35.71
C PHE A 11 4.57 3.53 -34.36
N ALA A 12 5.75 4.07 -34.11
CA ALA A 12 6.30 4.15 -32.75
C ALA A 12 5.29 4.98 -31.94
N THR A 13 4.48 4.31 -31.13
CA THR A 13 3.71 4.98 -30.09
C THR A 13 4.72 5.63 -29.18
N LEU A 14 4.91 6.94 -29.34
CA LEU A 14 5.55 7.79 -28.35
C LEU A 14 4.72 7.65 -27.09
N LEU A 15 5.09 6.68 -26.23
CA LEU A 15 4.81 6.73 -24.80
C LEU A 15 5.26 8.11 -24.38
N HIS A 16 4.32 9.05 -24.31
CA HIS A 16 4.61 10.37 -23.79
C HIS A 16 5.16 10.10 -22.40
N PRO A 17 6.45 10.42 -22.14
CA PRO A 17 6.90 10.44 -20.77
C PRO A 17 5.90 11.36 -20.08
N THR A 18 5.29 10.89 -19.00
CA THR A 18 4.51 11.74 -18.09
C THR A 18 5.50 12.74 -17.51
N ARG A 19 5.88 13.73 -18.32
CA ARG A 19 6.75 14.82 -17.95
C ARG A 19 6.06 15.43 -16.76
N GLN A 20 6.78 15.45 -15.66
CA GLN A 20 6.39 16.15 -14.47
C GLN A 20 6.07 17.60 -14.89
N GLN A 21 4.79 17.95 -14.92
CA GLN A 21 4.33 19.28 -15.29
C GLN A 21 4.45 20.19 -14.07
N CYS A 22 5.68 20.34 -13.60
CA CYS A 22 6.01 21.16 -12.45
C CYS A 22 7.00 22.24 -12.84
N ASN A 23 6.80 23.44 -12.32
CA ASN A 23 7.67 24.58 -12.57
C ASN A 23 7.97 25.31 -11.27
N THR A 24 9.08 26.05 -11.29
CA THR A 24 9.39 27.04 -10.26
C THR A 24 8.45 28.22 -10.44
N ALA A 25 7.87 28.72 -9.34
CA ALA A 25 6.95 29.84 -9.32
C ALA A 25 7.34 30.82 -8.20
N ARG A 26 6.83 32.07 -8.27
CA ARG A 26 7.04 33.09 -7.23
C ARG A 26 6.14 32.84 -6.04
N GLU A 27 6.54 33.33 -4.87
CA GLU A 27 5.77 33.24 -3.62
C GLU A 27 4.27 33.56 -3.78
N SER A 28 3.94 34.68 -4.42
CA SER A 28 2.55 35.13 -4.64
C SER A 28 1.69 34.16 -5.45
N GLU A 29 2.29 33.39 -6.36
CA GLU A 29 1.56 32.40 -7.17
C GLU A 29 1.24 31.15 -6.33
N CYS A 30 2.08 30.86 -5.34
CA CYS A 30 2.02 29.67 -4.51
C CYS A 30 1.13 29.83 -3.27
N GLU A 31 1.01 31.05 -2.74
CA GLU A 31 0.17 31.33 -1.57
C GLU A 31 -1.26 30.85 -1.77
N ASN A 32 -1.84 31.11 -2.95
CA ASN A 32 -3.20 30.75 -3.31
C ASN A 32 -3.37 29.30 -3.79
N ALA A 33 -2.27 28.59 -4.03
CA ALA A 33 -2.31 27.20 -4.47
C ALA A 33 -2.47 26.25 -3.28
N GLU A 34 -3.35 25.26 -3.41
CA GLU A 34 -3.48 24.16 -2.45
C GLU A 34 -2.28 23.21 -2.56
N PHE A 35 -1.99 22.48 -1.49
CA PHE A 35 -1.04 21.38 -1.56
C PHE A 35 -1.56 20.24 -2.46
N ILE A 36 -0.63 19.49 -3.05
CA ILE A 36 -0.96 18.23 -3.71
C ILE A 36 -1.65 17.24 -2.73
N PRO A 37 -2.55 16.37 -3.22
CA PRO A 37 -3.24 15.40 -2.37
C PRO A 37 -2.27 14.47 -1.63
N GLY A 38 -2.45 14.33 -0.31
CA GLY A 38 -1.63 13.47 0.56
C GLY A 38 -0.15 13.87 0.64
N SER A 39 0.14 15.16 0.46
CA SER A 39 1.50 15.73 0.60
C SER A 39 2.15 15.46 1.95
N ASP A 40 1.36 15.28 3.00
CA ASP A 40 1.79 15.08 4.39
C ASP A 40 2.14 13.61 4.70
N LEU A 41 1.50 12.65 4.02
CA LEU A 41 1.59 11.22 4.32
C LEU A 41 3.02 10.66 4.35
N ALA A 42 3.94 11.20 3.54
CA ALA A 42 5.33 10.72 3.56
C ALA A 42 6.13 11.24 4.77
N GLY A 43 5.71 12.35 5.36
CA GLY A 43 6.38 12.92 6.53
C GLY A 43 5.95 12.28 7.86
N GLU A 44 4.86 11.50 7.86
CA GLU A 44 4.34 10.83 9.05
C GLU A 44 5.23 9.63 9.45
N GLY A 45 5.41 9.48 10.75
CA GLY A 45 6.04 8.33 11.37
C GLY A 45 5.25 7.03 11.15
N PHE A 46 5.97 5.91 11.04
CA PHE A 46 5.41 4.59 10.81
C PHE A 46 6.02 3.55 11.75
N ASP A 47 5.16 2.74 12.36
CA ASP A 47 5.60 1.57 13.12
C ASP A 47 5.43 0.30 12.28
N ILE A 48 6.59 -0.26 11.91
CA ILE A 48 6.69 -1.47 11.11
C ILE A 48 6.09 -2.71 11.79
N THR A 49 6.05 -2.75 13.14
CA THR A 49 5.60 -3.93 13.88
C THR A 49 4.07 -4.03 13.91
N THR A 50 3.39 -2.89 14.08
CA THR A 50 1.93 -2.78 14.05
C THR A 50 1.38 -2.51 12.65
N MET A 51 2.25 -2.10 11.71
CA MET A 51 1.90 -1.63 10.36
C MET A 51 0.96 -0.42 10.39
N THR A 52 1.19 0.51 11.33
CA THR A 52 0.36 1.70 11.52
C THR A 52 1.17 2.98 11.46
N ARG A 53 0.55 4.03 10.93
CA ARG A 53 1.09 5.40 11.03
C ARG A 53 0.89 5.94 12.44
N LYS A 54 1.77 6.84 12.86
CA LYS A 54 1.87 7.29 14.26
C LYS A 54 1.21 8.63 14.55
N GLY A 55 0.80 9.36 13.53
CA GLY A 55 0.26 10.73 13.65
C GLY A 55 1.30 11.81 13.93
N ALA A 56 2.48 11.45 14.44
CA ALA A 56 3.60 12.37 14.60
C ALA A 56 4.44 12.45 13.32
N PHE A 57 4.92 13.65 12.99
CA PHE A 57 5.66 13.91 11.76
C PHE A 57 7.17 13.94 12.01
N VAL A 58 7.91 13.15 11.24
CA VAL A 58 9.38 13.16 11.19
C VAL A 58 9.86 14.31 10.30
N ILE A 59 9.12 14.60 9.23
CA ILE A 59 9.45 15.63 8.24
C ILE A 59 8.42 16.74 8.30
N ASP A 60 8.89 17.99 8.25
CA ASP A 60 8.03 19.13 8.08
C ASP A 60 7.56 19.23 6.61
N MET A 61 6.33 18.75 6.37
CA MET A 61 5.68 18.80 5.07
C MET A 61 4.90 20.11 4.85
N SER A 62 4.88 21.02 5.84
CA SER A 62 4.21 22.32 5.72
C SER A 62 5.06 23.37 4.99
N ILE A 63 6.39 23.18 4.95
CA ILE A 63 7.30 24.12 4.29
C ILE A 63 7.21 23.93 2.77
N TRP A 64 6.76 24.97 2.07
CA TRP A 64 6.62 24.99 0.61
C TRP A 64 7.47 26.08 -0.07
N LEU A 65 7.81 27.14 0.67
CA LEU A 65 8.63 28.25 0.18
C LEU A 65 10.13 27.95 0.39
N ARG A 66 10.93 28.19 -0.65
CA ARG A 66 12.39 28.06 -0.61
C ARG A 66 13.03 29.35 -0.10
N LYS A 67 14.31 29.26 0.26
CA LYS A 67 15.10 30.41 0.75
C LYS A 67 15.20 31.56 -0.26
N ASP A 68 15.12 31.26 -1.56
CA ASP A 68 15.14 32.22 -2.65
C ASP A 68 13.75 32.83 -2.96
N LYS A 69 12.76 32.63 -2.07
CA LYS A 69 11.37 33.08 -2.21
C LYS A 69 10.64 32.51 -3.44
N THR A 70 11.06 31.32 -3.88
CA THR A 70 10.34 30.55 -4.91
C THR A 70 9.68 29.31 -4.33
N CYS A 71 8.71 28.75 -5.04
CA CYS A 71 8.13 27.46 -4.73
C CYS A 71 8.06 26.55 -5.98
N THR A 72 7.54 25.33 -5.81
CA THR A 72 7.21 24.44 -6.92
C THR A 72 5.71 24.27 -7.02
N LEU A 73 5.15 24.64 -8.17
CA LEU A 73 3.78 24.34 -8.58
C LEU A 73 3.78 23.18 -9.56
N CYS A 74 2.76 22.35 -9.48
CA CYS A 74 2.55 21.22 -10.37
C CYS A 74 1.11 21.15 -10.83
N LYS A 75 0.95 20.88 -12.13
CA LYS A 75 -0.36 20.69 -12.75
C LYS A 75 -0.91 19.29 -12.48
N ASN A 76 -2.06 19.22 -11.81
CA ASN A 76 -2.73 17.96 -11.48
C ASN A 76 -3.72 17.55 -12.57
N THR A 77 -3.28 16.66 -13.46
CA THR A 77 -4.13 16.12 -14.53
C THR A 77 -5.32 15.29 -14.02
N ASN A 78 -5.23 14.70 -12.83
CA ASN A 78 -6.34 13.95 -12.21
C ASN A 78 -7.40 14.89 -11.59
N MET A 79 -7.12 16.20 -11.51
CA MET A 79 -8.03 17.23 -11.00
C MET A 79 -8.19 18.38 -12.02
N GLY A 80 -8.41 18.04 -13.29
CA GLY A 80 -8.71 19.02 -14.34
C GLY A 80 -7.57 19.97 -14.69
N GLY A 81 -6.33 19.63 -14.32
CA GLY A 81 -5.16 20.48 -14.55
C GLY A 81 -5.02 21.62 -13.53
N LYS A 82 -5.58 21.47 -12.32
CA LYS A 82 -5.39 22.43 -11.22
C LYS A 82 -3.91 22.54 -10.84
N GLU A 83 -3.41 23.77 -10.69
CA GLU A 83 -2.07 24.03 -10.16
C GLU A 83 -2.06 23.82 -8.64
N GLN A 84 -1.12 23.01 -8.15
CA GLN A 84 -0.98 22.67 -6.74
C GLN A 84 0.48 22.75 -6.29
N LYS A 85 0.71 23.23 -5.07
CA LYS A 85 2.05 23.42 -4.52
C LYS A 85 2.59 22.14 -3.87
N LEU A 86 3.92 22.02 -3.94
CA LEU A 86 4.66 20.92 -3.33
C LEU A 86 5.39 21.42 -2.08
N PRO A 87 5.43 20.60 -1.01
CA PRO A 87 6.41 20.81 0.05
C PRO A 87 7.83 20.78 -0.51
N VAL A 88 8.74 21.56 0.08
CA VAL A 88 10.15 21.62 -0.34
C VAL A 88 10.83 20.25 -0.23
N SER A 89 10.38 19.41 0.71
CA SER A 89 10.89 18.05 0.94
C SER A 89 10.42 17.03 -0.10
N VAL A 90 9.46 17.37 -0.97
CA VAL A 90 8.89 16.46 -1.99
C VAL A 90 9.58 16.65 -3.34
N LEU A 91 9.77 15.53 -4.04
CA LEU A 91 10.32 15.44 -5.39
C LEU A 91 9.52 14.46 -6.25
N ASP A 92 9.66 14.62 -7.56
CA ASP A 92 9.14 13.72 -8.59
C ASP A 92 7.66 13.37 -8.43
N TRP A 93 6.86 14.33 -7.95
CA TRP A 93 5.42 14.17 -7.86
C TRP A 93 4.83 14.05 -9.25
N ARG A 94 4.01 13.02 -9.45
CA ARG A 94 3.29 12.82 -10.70
C ARG A 94 1.91 12.20 -10.45
N PRO A 95 0.86 12.71 -11.11
CA PRO A 95 -0.39 11.99 -11.25
C PRO A 95 -0.18 10.74 -12.12
N GLN A 96 -0.93 9.69 -11.81
CA GLN A 96 -0.91 8.42 -12.52
C GLN A 96 -2.34 8.04 -12.92
N THR A 97 -2.47 7.36 -14.06
CA THR A 97 -3.72 6.75 -14.47
C THR A 97 -3.99 5.51 -13.62
N CYS A 98 -5.12 5.51 -12.92
CA CYS A 98 -5.53 4.34 -12.16
C CYS A 98 -6.08 3.26 -13.09
N ASN A 99 -5.48 2.06 -12.99
CA ASN A 99 -6.04 0.84 -13.53
C ASN A 99 -6.40 -0.06 -12.35
N MET A 100 -7.69 -0.09 -11.98
CA MET A 100 -8.17 -0.98 -10.92
C MET A 100 -7.89 -2.43 -11.31
N LYS A 101 -7.11 -3.11 -10.48
CA LYS A 101 -6.79 -4.53 -10.64
C LYS A 101 -7.31 -5.30 -9.44
N LEU A 102 -8.15 -6.30 -9.69
CA LEU A 102 -8.46 -7.32 -8.69
C LEU A 102 -7.25 -8.25 -8.60
N SER A 103 -6.69 -8.38 -7.40
CA SER A 103 -5.66 -9.34 -7.04
C SER A 103 -6.23 -10.27 -5.99
N SER A 104 -5.96 -11.55 -6.12
CA SER A 104 -6.35 -12.54 -5.11
C SER A 104 -5.31 -13.62 -4.95
N SER A 105 -5.21 -14.14 -3.74
CA SER A 105 -4.19 -15.12 -3.35
C SER A 105 -4.65 -15.92 -2.13
N VAL A 106 -4.12 -17.12 -1.99
CA VAL A 106 -4.33 -17.98 -0.82
C VAL A 106 -3.03 -18.10 -0.06
N TYR A 107 -3.12 -18.04 1.27
CA TYR A 107 -2.01 -18.20 2.18
C TYR A 107 -2.30 -19.37 3.13
N PRO A 108 -1.46 -20.41 3.16
CA PRO A 108 -1.71 -21.60 3.96
C PRO A 108 -1.46 -21.39 5.45
N SER A 109 -0.85 -20.27 5.84
CA SER A 109 -0.57 -19.93 7.23
C SER A 109 -0.75 -18.45 7.54
N SER A 110 -0.85 -18.14 8.83
CA SER A 110 -0.83 -16.77 9.33
C SER A 110 0.48 -16.06 8.98
N GLU A 111 1.61 -16.78 8.98
CA GLU A 111 2.92 -16.25 8.61
C GLU A 111 2.96 -15.85 7.14
N ASP A 112 2.50 -16.71 6.23
CA ASP A 112 2.47 -16.37 4.79
C ASP A 112 1.57 -15.16 4.50
N LEU A 113 0.43 -15.09 5.19
CA LEU A 113 -0.49 -13.96 5.08
C LEU A 113 0.16 -12.65 5.56
N ILE A 114 0.82 -12.66 6.71
CA ILE A 114 1.49 -11.46 7.25
C ILE A 114 2.67 -11.08 6.33
N ASN A 115 3.46 -12.05 5.86
CA ASN A 115 4.57 -11.81 4.92
C ASN A 115 4.11 -11.13 3.63
N SER A 116 2.96 -11.53 3.08
CA SER A 116 2.40 -10.85 1.91
C SER A 116 1.92 -9.43 2.18
N SER A 117 1.59 -9.08 3.42
CA SER A 117 1.29 -7.69 3.77
C SER A 117 2.54 -6.82 3.83
N ILE A 118 3.71 -7.41 4.12
CA ILE A 118 4.99 -6.70 4.17
C ILE A 118 5.51 -6.43 2.76
N SER A 119 5.18 -7.26 1.77
CA SER A 119 5.64 -7.05 0.37
C SER A 119 5.11 -5.77 -0.27
N SER A 120 4.14 -5.08 0.34
CA SER A 120 3.75 -3.73 -0.09
C SER A 120 4.81 -2.66 0.22
N ILE A 121 5.81 -2.99 1.04
CA ILE A 121 6.94 -2.11 1.35
C ILE A 121 8.04 -2.36 0.30
N GLU A 122 8.17 -1.45 -0.66
CA GLU A 122 9.07 -1.60 -1.82
C GLU A 122 10.57 -1.60 -1.44
N ASN A 123 10.95 -1.04 -0.28
CA ASN A 123 12.34 -0.91 0.14
C ASN A 123 12.73 -2.00 1.15
N SER A 124 14.03 -2.31 1.22
CA SER A 124 14.61 -3.11 2.30
C SER A 124 14.55 -2.35 3.62
N TRP A 125 13.38 -2.39 4.27
CA TRP A 125 13.15 -1.77 5.59
C TRP A 125 14.11 -2.31 6.66
N LYS A 126 14.73 -3.47 6.42
CA LYS A 126 15.70 -4.07 7.31
C LYS A 126 17.12 -3.50 7.19
N SER A 127 17.40 -2.71 6.16
CA SER A 127 18.75 -2.20 5.91
C SER A 127 19.25 -1.38 7.09
N ASP A 128 20.52 -1.58 7.45
CA ASP A 128 21.25 -0.85 8.50
C ASP A 128 20.72 -1.03 9.94
N LEU A 129 19.83 -2.01 10.17
CA LEU A 129 19.35 -2.37 11.50
C LEU A 129 19.95 -3.73 11.93
N PRO A 130 20.69 -3.81 13.05
CA PRO A 130 21.29 -5.05 13.52
C PRO A 130 20.22 -5.94 14.16
N PHE A 131 19.58 -6.79 13.35
CA PHE A 131 18.67 -7.80 13.85
C PHE A 131 19.42 -9.11 14.12
N GLU A 132 19.73 -9.38 15.38
CA GLU A 132 20.12 -10.73 15.82
C GLU A 132 18.85 -11.56 15.99
N VAL A 133 18.53 -12.39 15.00
CA VAL A 133 17.36 -13.27 15.07
C VAL A 133 17.82 -14.72 14.96
N GLN A 134 17.58 -15.50 16.01
CA GLN A 134 17.61 -16.96 15.94
C GLN A 134 16.24 -17.46 15.46
N GLY A 135 16.19 -18.14 14.30
CA GLY A 135 14.96 -18.69 13.71
C GLY A 135 14.19 -17.72 12.79
N SER A 136 13.06 -18.19 12.22
CA SER A 136 12.13 -17.35 11.45
C SER A 136 11.27 -16.53 12.41
N VAL A 137 11.73 -15.34 12.83
CA VAL A 137 10.90 -14.40 13.60
C VAL A 137 10.34 -13.34 12.67
N MET A 138 9.01 -13.26 12.62
CA MET A 138 8.31 -12.16 11.98
C MET A 138 8.44 -10.90 12.85
N LEU A 139 9.13 -9.88 12.34
CA LEU A 139 9.27 -8.59 13.03
C LEU A 139 8.24 -7.58 12.51
N ALA A 140 8.23 -7.35 11.20
CA ALA A 140 7.24 -6.48 10.57
C ALA A 140 5.85 -7.12 10.61
N GLY A 141 4.84 -6.32 10.91
CA GLY A 141 3.44 -6.76 11.00
C GLY A 141 3.12 -7.73 12.15
N SER A 142 4.08 -8.08 13.00
CA SER A 142 3.92 -9.02 14.12
C SER A 142 2.81 -8.65 15.11
N HIS A 143 2.58 -7.35 15.30
CA HIS A 143 1.54 -6.78 16.17
C HIS A 143 0.44 -6.07 15.36
N SER A 144 0.33 -6.34 14.05
CA SER A 144 -0.71 -5.77 13.22
C SER A 144 -2.08 -6.39 13.53
N LYS A 145 -3.16 -5.67 13.19
CA LYS A 145 -4.53 -6.22 13.27
C LYS A 145 -4.69 -7.49 12.44
N LEU A 146 -3.99 -7.57 11.31
CA LEU A 146 -4.00 -8.75 10.45
C LEU A 146 -3.36 -9.95 11.16
N ALA A 147 -2.24 -9.73 11.84
CA ALA A 147 -1.58 -10.76 12.64
C ALA A 147 -2.43 -11.19 13.84
N GLU A 148 -3.01 -10.25 14.59
CA GLU A 148 -3.91 -10.57 15.69
C GLU A 148 -5.09 -11.43 15.22
N TYR A 149 -5.71 -11.02 14.12
CA TYR A 149 -6.81 -11.75 13.49
C TYR A 149 -6.42 -13.17 13.06
N SER A 150 -5.37 -13.31 12.26
CA SER A 150 -4.98 -14.58 11.67
C SER A 150 -4.48 -15.56 12.73
N MET A 151 -3.65 -15.08 13.67
CA MET A 151 -3.13 -15.89 14.76
C MET A 151 -4.24 -16.38 15.70
N LYS A 152 -5.27 -15.57 15.94
CA LYS A 152 -6.46 -15.99 16.72
C LYS A 152 -7.23 -17.12 16.03
N LYS A 153 -7.23 -17.18 14.69
CA LYS A 153 -7.83 -18.29 13.92
C LYS A 153 -6.96 -19.54 13.98
N THR A 154 -5.68 -19.42 13.65
CA THR A 154 -4.73 -20.56 13.64
C THR A 154 -4.54 -21.20 15.02
N LYS A 155 -4.70 -20.45 16.12
CA LYS A 155 -4.71 -21.02 17.48
C LYS A 155 -5.91 -21.93 17.77
N LYS A 156 -7.01 -21.79 17.03
CA LYS A 156 -8.25 -22.54 17.26
C LYS A 156 -8.41 -23.76 16.36
N ASP A 157 -7.85 -23.70 15.15
CA ASP A 157 -7.95 -24.77 14.15
C ASP A 157 -6.95 -24.57 13.01
N LYS A 158 -6.93 -25.50 12.06
CA LYS A 158 -6.22 -25.37 10.79
C LYS A 158 -6.99 -24.45 9.85
N PHE A 159 -6.40 -23.29 9.57
CA PHE A 159 -6.96 -22.27 8.68
C PHE A 159 -5.99 -21.91 7.57
N SER A 160 -6.53 -21.82 6.35
CA SER A 160 -5.95 -21.08 5.24
C SER A 160 -6.65 -19.72 5.10
N PHE A 161 -6.01 -18.76 4.43
CA PHE A 161 -6.55 -17.41 4.25
C PHE A 161 -6.60 -17.03 2.78
N ALA A 162 -7.79 -16.77 2.25
CA ALA A 162 -7.95 -16.17 0.93
C ALA A 162 -7.98 -14.65 1.05
N THR A 163 -7.28 -13.96 0.16
CA THR A 163 -7.26 -12.50 0.10
C THR A 163 -7.80 -12.02 -1.23
N HIS A 164 -8.54 -10.92 -1.19
CA HIS A 164 -9.03 -10.22 -2.36
C HIS A 164 -8.72 -8.74 -2.17
N SER A 165 -7.90 -8.16 -3.04
CA SER A 165 -7.53 -6.75 -2.99
C SER A 165 -7.85 -6.07 -4.32
N VAL A 166 -8.42 -4.87 -4.23
CA VAL A 166 -8.56 -3.94 -5.35
C VAL A 166 -7.84 -2.67 -4.95
N SER A 167 -6.75 -2.37 -5.68
CA SER A 167 -5.93 -1.19 -5.43
C SER A 167 -5.83 -0.29 -6.65
N CYS A 168 -5.58 0.99 -6.37
CA CYS A 168 -5.60 2.05 -7.35
C CYS A 168 -4.65 3.17 -6.89
N GLY A 169 -3.51 3.31 -7.57
CA GLY A 169 -2.58 4.41 -7.35
C GLY A 169 -2.91 5.60 -8.25
N TYR A 170 -3.17 6.76 -7.64
CA TYR A 170 -3.45 8.01 -8.34
C TYR A 170 -2.25 8.95 -8.38
N TYR A 171 -1.37 8.89 -7.38
CA TYR A 171 -0.22 9.78 -7.28
C TYR A 171 1.01 9.02 -6.84
N ARG A 172 2.18 9.47 -7.26
CA ARG A 172 3.46 8.96 -6.76
C ARG A 172 4.41 10.11 -6.56
N TYR A 173 5.14 10.08 -5.45
CA TYR A 173 6.24 11.01 -5.19
C TYR A 173 7.28 10.39 -4.26
N ARG A 174 8.43 11.05 -4.17
CA ARG A 174 9.46 10.71 -3.19
C ARG A 174 9.86 11.91 -2.36
N VAL A 175 10.55 11.64 -1.28
CA VAL A 175 11.12 12.63 -0.37
C VAL A 175 12.59 12.86 -0.72
N ARG A 176 13.08 14.08 -0.50
CA ARG A 176 14.50 14.43 -0.60
C ARG A 176 15.36 13.58 0.34
N SER A 177 16.62 13.36 -0.02
CA SER A 177 17.60 12.68 0.85
C SER A 177 17.87 13.45 2.15
N SER A 178 17.82 14.78 2.09
CA SER A 178 17.95 15.69 3.24
C SER A 178 16.68 16.53 3.36
N PRO A 179 15.58 15.97 3.88
CA PRO A 179 14.33 16.72 4.05
C PRO A 179 14.42 17.68 5.24
N VAL A 180 13.49 18.62 5.32
CA VAL A 180 13.36 19.50 6.49
C VAL A 180 12.73 18.71 7.63
N LEU A 181 13.46 18.49 8.73
CA LEU A 181 12.93 17.75 9.88
C LEU A 181 11.88 18.58 10.64
N HIS A 182 10.86 17.89 11.15
CA HIS A 182 9.82 18.56 11.95
C HIS A 182 10.42 19.16 13.23
N PRO A 183 10.06 20.40 13.62
CA PRO A 183 10.63 21.05 14.81
C PRO A 183 10.46 20.25 16.10
N GLU A 184 9.35 19.53 16.23
CA GLU A 184 9.09 18.66 17.38
C GLU A 184 10.09 17.52 17.47
N LEU A 185 10.37 16.83 16.35
CA LEU A 185 11.38 15.78 16.32
C LEU A 185 12.75 16.34 16.71
N LEU A 186 13.13 17.50 16.17
CA LEU A 186 14.41 18.14 16.52
C LEU A 186 14.52 18.45 18.01
N LYS A 187 13.43 18.89 18.64
CA LYS A 187 13.39 19.15 20.09
C LYS A 187 13.58 17.86 20.89
N GLU A 188 12.88 16.79 20.51
CA GLU A 188 12.93 15.49 21.18
C GLU A 188 14.32 14.87 21.05
N LEU A 189 14.91 14.89 19.84
CA LEU A 189 16.27 14.43 19.59
C LEU A 189 17.31 15.18 20.43
N LYS A 190 17.17 16.51 20.61
CA LYS A 190 18.07 17.30 21.46
C LYS A 190 17.97 16.94 22.95
N SER A 191 16.83 16.40 23.39
CA SER A 191 16.60 15.99 24.78
C SER A 191 17.17 14.61 25.11
N LEU A 192 17.49 13.82 24.08
CA LEU A 192 18.03 12.48 24.25
C LEU A 192 19.48 12.54 24.75
N PRO A 193 19.89 11.56 25.56
CA PRO A 193 21.31 11.34 25.85
C PRO A 193 22.10 11.16 24.55
N LYS A 194 23.41 11.46 24.60
CA LYS A 194 24.29 11.28 23.44
C LYS A 194 24.47 9.81 23.03
N CYS A 195 24.40 8.90 23.99
CA CYS A 195 24.60 7.47 23.76
C CYS A 195 23.45 6.68 24.36
N TYR A 196 23.06 5.63 23.64
CA TYR A 196 22.11 4.66 24.16
C TYR A 196 22.75 3.84 25.31
N ALA A 197 22.11 3.84 26.46
CA ALA A 197 22.50 3.04 27.62
C ALA A 197 21.25 2.48 28.32
N LYS A 198 21.39 1.35 29.03
CA LYS A 198 20.28 0.70 29.75
C LYS A 198 19.47 1.67 30.64
N PRO A 199 20.10 2.56 31.44
CA PRO A 199 19.34 3.49 32.30
C PRO A 199 18.52 4.52 31.52
N THR A 200 18.90 4.82 30.27
CA THR A 200 18.22 5.82 29.45
C THR A 200 17.42 5.22 28.30
N LYS A 201 17.32 3.89 28.25
CA LYS A 201 16.62 3.12 27.21
C LYS A 201 15.21 3.65 26.97
N GLN A 202 14.47 3.94 28.04
CA GLN A 202 13.08 4.38 27.94
C GLN A 202 12.94 5.66 27.11
N LYS A 203 13.86 6.63 27.24
CA LYS A 203 13.79 7.88 26.46
C LYS A 203 13.84 7.66 24.95
N TYR A 204 14.62 6.68 24.50
CA TYR A 204 14.68 6.31 23.08
C TYR A 204 13.42 5.57 22.64
N PHE A 205 12.85 4.73 23.50
CA PHE A 205 11.59 4.07 23.24
C PHE A 205 10.43 5.05 23.19
N ASP A 206 10.38 6.05 24.05
CA ASP A 206 9.36 7.11 24.00
C ASP A 206 9.43 7.88 22.65
N LEU A 207 10.64 8.13 22.13
CA LEU A 207 10.81 8.71 20.79
C LEU A 207 10.23 7.79 19.69
N ILE A 208 10.56 6.50 19.73
CA ILE A 208 10.09 5.51 18.74
C ILE A 208 8.56 5.30 18.86
N ASP A 209 8.04 5.28 20.08
CA ASP A 209 6.61 5.16 20.35
C ASP A 209 5.84 6.39 19.89
N LYS A 210 6.50 7.55 19.79
CA LYS A 210 5.90 8.78 19.27
C LYS A 210 6.03 8.89 17.76
N PHE A 211 7.23 8.79 17.21
CA PHE A 211 7.53 9.04 15.80
C PHE A 211 7.61 7.77 14.94
N GLY A 212 7.46 6.60 15.53
CA GLY A 212 7.56 5.33 14.82
C GLY A 212 8.99 4.82 14.69
N THR A 213 9.10 3.60 14.17
CA THR A 213 10.39 2.97 13.86
C THR A 213 10.95 3.42 12.51
N HIS A 214 10.07 3.87 11.61
CA HIS A 214 10.37 4.24 10.24
C HIS A 214 9.59 5.50 9.81
N TYR A 215 9.91 6.04 8.64
CA TYR A 215 9.09 7.00 7.91
C TYR A 215 9.18 6.72 6.42
N PHE A 216 8.24 7.24 5.63
CA PHE A 216 8.19 6.96 4.20
C PHE A 216 9.11 7.90 3.40
N ARG A 217 9.95 7.33 2.54
CA ARG A 217 10.77 8.10 1.59
C ARG A 217 10.21 8.13 0.17
N GLN A 218 9.29 7.24 -0.13
CA GLN A 218 8.59 7.13 -1.41
C GLN A 218 7.21 6.58 -1.15
N VAL A 219 6.20 7.14 -1.82
CA VAL A 219 4.81 6.71 -1.66
C VAL A 219 4.11 6.63 -3.01
N THR A 220 3.22 5.66 -3.11
CA THR A 220 2.17 5.61 -4.13
C THR A 220 0.85 5.81 -3.39
N LEU A 221 0.15 6.90 -3.68
CA LEU A 221 -1.09 7.28 -3.02
C LEU A 221 -2.30 6.93 -3.85
N GLY A 222 -3.33 6.46 -3.18
CA GLY A 222 -4.64 6.28 -3.76
C GLY A 222 -5.54 5.47 -2.84
N GLY A 223 -6.21 4.45 -3.36
CA GLY A 223 -7.12 3.62 -2.60
C GLY A 223 -6.77 2.14 -2.70
N GLU A 224 -6.97 1.42 -1.60
CA GLU A 224 -6.97 -0.04 -1.57
C GLU A 224 -8.17 -0.52 -0.75
N VAL A 225 -8.89 -1.50 -1.29
CA VAL A 225 -9.86 -2.30 -0.53
C VAL A 225 -9.31 -3.72 -0.50
N ARG A 226 -8.99 -4.21 0.70
CA ARG A 226 -8.50 -5.56 0.92
C ARG A 226 -9.44 -6.31 1.85
N SER A 227 -9.86 -7.49 1.43
CA SER A 227 -10.63 -8.45 2.22
C SER A 227 -9.78 -9.70 2.47
N VAL A 228 -9.94 -10.28 3.66
CA VAL A 228 -9.31 -11.53 4.06
C VAL A 228 -10.39 -12.46 4.58
N THR A 229 -10.50 -13.64 3.99
CA THR A 229 -11.47 -14.67 4.33
C THR A 229 -10.74 -15.83 4.97
N SER A 230 -11.08 -16.18 6.22
CA SER A 230 -10.54 -17.36 6.89
C SER A 230 -11.28 -18.63 6.46
N ILE A 231 -10.53 -19.64 6.02
CA ILE A 231 -11.06 -20.90 5.51
C ILE A 231 -10.62 -22.00 6.46
N LYS A 232 -11.57 -22.54 7.24
CA LYS A 232 -11.34 -23.68 8.13
C LYS A 232 -11.18 -24.95 7.28
N GLU A 233 -9.95 -25.37 7.06
CA GLU A 233 -9.60 -26.37 6.03
C GLU A 233 -10.35 -27.68 6.21
N CYS A 234 -10.28 -28.29 7.40
CA CYS A 234 -10.92 -29.59 7.64
C CYS A 234 -12.44 -29.53 7.43
N ARG A 235 -13.07 -28.41 7.78
CA ARG A 235 -14.51 -28.22 7.56
C ARG A 235 -14.82 -28.11 6.08
N ALA A 236 -14.04 -27.32 5.34
CA ALA A 236 -14.21 -27.19 3.88
C ALA A 236 -14.04 -28.55 3.19
N SER A 237 -12.99 -29.31 3.55
CA SER A 237 -12.74 -30.64 3.00
C SER A 237 -13.87 -31.64 3.32
N LEU A 238 -14.43 -31.62 4.54
CA LEU A 238 -15.60 -32.44 4.89
C LEU A 238 -16.86 -32.08 4.08
N GLN A 239 -16.94 -30.85 3.56
CA GLN A 239 -18.00 -30.41 2.65
C GLN A 239 -17.68 -30.69 1.18
N GLY A 240 -16.53 -31.32 0.89
CA GLY A 240 -16.06 -31.57 -0.48
C GLY A 240 -15.55 -30.32 -1.19
N LEU A 241 -15.09 -29.31 -0.44
CA LEU A 241 -14.52 -28.07 -0.97
C LEU A 241 -13.01 -27.99 -0.69
N SER A 242 -12.24 -27.65 -1.72
CA SER A 242 -10.85 -27.23 -1.59
C SER A 242 -10.74 -25.74 -1.28
N VAL A 243 -9.59 -25.32 -0.72
CA VAL A 243 -9.31 -23.92 -0.43
C VAL A 243 -9.31 -23.09 -1.73
N ASP A 244 -8.78 -23.65 -2.81
CA ASP A 244 -8.73 -22.99 -4.12
C ASP A 244 -10.12 -22.83 -4.76
N GLU A 245 -11.02 -23.80 -4.59
CA GLU A 245 -12.42 -23.64 -5.03
C GLU A 245 -13.13 -22.54 -4.26
N VAL A 246 -12.91 -22.44 -2.94
CA VAL A 246 -13.45 -21.36 -2.12
C VAL A 246 -12.92 -20.00 -2.60
N LYS A 247 -11.60 -19.89 -2.82
CA LYS A 247 -10.98 -18.67 -3.37
C LYS A 247 -11.56 -18.31 -4.74
N MET A 248 -11.61 -19.25 -5.68
CA MET A 248 -12.14 -19.03 -7.02
C MET A 248 -13.58 -18.52 -6.99
N CYS A 249 -14.43 -19.09 -6.13
CA CYS A 249 -15.81 -18.63 -6.04
C CYS A 249 -15.97 -17.29 -5.33
N LEU A 250 -15.08 -16.95 -4.40
CA LEU A 250 -14.98 -15.60 -3.86
C LEU A 250 -14.51 -14.59 -4.92
N ASP A 251 -13.59 -14.97 -5.82
CA ASP A 251 -13.17 -14.14 -6.96
C ASP A 251 -14.34 -13.81 -7.91
N ILE A 252 -15.15 -14.82 -8.23
CA ILE A 252 -16.36 -14.65 -9.04
C ILE A 252 -17.36 -13.72 -8.34
N GLU A 253 -17.57 -13.87 -7.03
CA GLU A 253 -18.46 -13.01 -6.25
C GLU A 253 -17.93 -11.57 -6.11
N ALA A 254 -16.61 -11.37 -6.15
CA ALA A 254 -15.97 -10.05 -6.10
C ALA A 254 -15.92 -9.34 -7.47
N THR A 255 -16.33 -10.00 -8.55
CA THR A 255 -16.27 -9.42 -9.90
C THR A 255 -17.29 -8.28 -10.08
N PRO A 256 -16.94 -7.15 -10.73
CA PRO A 256 -17.83 -5.99 -10.86
C PRO A 256 -19.15 -6.30 -11.57
N ARG A 257 -20.14 -5.41 -11.40
CA ARG A 257 -21.52 -5.51 -11.93
C ARG A 257 -21.66 -5.79 -13.44
N LYS A 258 -20.61 -5.62 -14.24
CA LYS A 258 -20.59 -6.01 -15.67
C LYS A 258 -20.57 -7.54 -15.87
N GLY A 259 -20.49 -8.32 -14.79
CA GLY A 259 -20.52 -9.77 -14.79
C GLY A 259 -19.14 -10.40 -15.01
N PRO A 260 -19.04 -11.74 -14.90
CA PRO A 260 -17.81 -12.48 -15.18
C PRO A 260 -17.34 -12.18 -16.60
N ARG A 261 -16.02 -12.11 -16.78
CA ARG A 261 -15.44 -12.06 -18.13
C ARG A 261 -15.75 -13.35 -18.89
N VAL A 262 -15.66 -13.33 -20.22
CA VAL A 262 -16.02 -14.49 -21.07
C VAL A 262 -15.23 -15.75 -20.69
N ASP A 263 -13.97 -15.56 -20.32
CA ASP A 263 -13.04 -16.59 -19.83
C ASP A 263 -13.39 -17.12 -18.42
N GLN A 264 -14.30 -16.48 -17.68
CA GLN A 264 -14.70 -16.86 -16.31
C GLN A 264 -16.07 -17.55 -16.23
N LYS A 265 -16.72 -17.83 -17.37
CA LYS A 265 -18.09 -18.39 -17.39
C LYS A 265 -18.16 -19.80 -16.81
N ASN A 266 -17.14 -20.62 -17.04
CA ASN A 266 -17.11 -22.00 -16.57
C ASN A 266 -16.97 -22.05 -15.04
N GLU A 267 -16.08 -21.23 -14.50
CA GLU A 267 -15.88 -21.02 -13.06
C GLU A 267 -17.16 -20.50 -12.42
N ALA A 268 -17.83 -19.52 -13.03
CA ALA A 268 -19.11 -19.01 -12.52
C ALA A 268 -20.20 -20.10 -12.48
N ASN A 269 -20.29 -20.94 -13.51
CA ASN A 269 -21.23 -22.07 -13.54
C ASN A 269 -20.89 -23.10 -12.46
N HIS A 270 -19.61 -23.43 -12.30
CA HIS A 270 -19.14 -24.33 -11.26
C HIS A 270 -19.45 -23.80 -9.85
N CYS A 271 -19.18 -22.52 -9.59
CA CYS A 271 -19.51 -21.86 -8.33
C CYS A 271 -21.02 -21.84 -8.06
N ASN A 272 -21.85 -21.64 -9.08
CA ASN A 272 -23.31 -21.73 -8.96
C ASN A 272 -23.77 -23.16 -8.61
N HIS A 273 -23.11 -24.18 -9.15
CA HIS A 273 -23.37 -25.57 -8.79
C HIS A 273 -23.01 -25.84 -7.32
N LEU A 274 -21.83 -25.43 -6.86
CA LEU A 274 -21.41 -25.56 -5.47
C LEU A 274 -22.34 -24.80 -4.51
N LYS A 275 -22.77 -23.59 -4.87
CA LYS A 275 -23.73 -22.82 -4.06
C LYS A 275 -25.03 -23.58 -3.84
N LYS A 276 -25.58 -24.20 -4.90
CA LYS A 276 -26.85 -24.95 -4.81
C LYS A 276 -26.70 -26.25 -4.03
N ASN A 277 -25.62 -27.00 -4.27
CA ASN A 277 -25.51 -28.38 -3.83
C ASN A 277 -24.72 -28.56 -2.53
N VAL A 278 -23.84 -27.62 -2.19
CA VAL A 278 -22.96 -27.69 -1.00
C VAL A 278 -23.33 -26.61 0.03
N LEU A 279 -23.61 -25.39 -0.42
CA LEU A 279 -23.83 -24.23 0.48
C LEU A 279 -25.31 -23.87 0.71
N ASN A 280 -26.26 -24.74 0.37
CA ASN A 280 -27.70 -24.51 0.56
C ASN A 280 -28.18 -23.15 0.00
N LYS A 281 -27.72 -22.80 -1.21
CA LYS A 281 -27.99 -21.55 -1.95
C LYS A 281 -27.40 -20.28 -1.30
N LYS A 282 -26.61 -20.38 -0.24
CA LYS A 282 -25.87 -19.25 0.34
C LYS A 282 -24.68 -18.86 -0.54
N SER A 283 -24.27 -17.60 -0.50
CA SER A 283 -23.03 -17.15 -1.16
C SER A 283 -21.79 -17.71 -0.45
N PHE A 284 -20.66 -17.73 -1.16
CA PHE A 284 -19.38 -18.06 -0.56
C PHE A 284 -18.99 -16.99 0.46
N ALA A 285 -19.15 -15.71 0.10
CA ALA A 285 -18.92 -14.60 1.01
C ALA A 285 -19.73 -14.72 2.31
N TYR A 286 -20.97 -15.21 2.26
CA TYR A 286 -21.77 -15.44 3.48
C TYR A 286 -21.32 -16.69 4.25
N SER A 287 -21.03 -17.78 3.54
CA SER A 287 -20.74 -19.09 4.16
C SER A 287 -19.38 -19.13 4.84
N PHE A 288 -18.45 -18.29 4.38
CA PHE A 288 -17.10 -18.13 4.92
C PHE A 288 -16.89 -16.76 5.57
N ASN A 289 -17.98 -16.02 5.86
CA ASN A 289 -17.90 -14.82 6.67
C ASN A 289 -17.59 -15.17 8.14
N ASP A 290 -16.91 -14.25 8.82
CA ASP A 290 -16.68 -14.30 10.25
C ASP A 290 -17.77 -13.62 11.08
#